data_AF-A0A0A6PFT9-F1
#
_entry.id   AF-A0A0A6PFT9-F1
#
_cell.length_a   1.000
_cell.length_b   1.000
_cell.length_c   1.000
_cell.angle_alpha   90.00
_cell.angle_beta   90.00
_cell.angle_gamma   90.00
#
_symmetry.space_group_name_H-M   'P 1'
#
loop_
_entity.id
_entity.type
_entity.pdbx_description
1 polymer ?
#
loop_
_entity_poly.entity_id
_entity_poly.type
_entity_poly.pdbx_seq_one_letter_code
_entity_poly.pdbx_strand_id
1 'polypeptide(L)'
;MKQFILTNIPTSYDGFQKLLRLKDALESAIEEDQKNFFFDMSQITWFEGHICACLGGLLKYYKNYKGLSIYTELDQIAPKVRSFLSKNGFLSLFGQDRTVDIYETTIEFKGHNIKKSDDFKDYITKYFSQNSRGLPDMTPILLKYFRRSLYEIYLNAVEHAETQRDVFSCGQFFQKKKRLYFCLTDFGIGIKENIIKKINLTLEPEKAIHWAMQAHNTTRKGKKPGGLGLKLLKEFIIHNEGMIVIVSDAGYWELKNGQVTMKHFDSSFPGTVVLIEINTADTKSYRLKSDINPNDIF
;
A
#
# COMPACT_ATOMS: atom_id res chain seq x y z
N MET A 1 -6.40 23.31 -19.23
CA MET A 1 -5.79 22.21 -18.43
C MET A 1 -6.14 22.48 -16.98
N LYS A 2 -6.81 21.55 -16.29
CA LYS A 2 -7.16 21.73 -14.88
C LYS A 2 -5.91 21.54 -14.02
N GLN A 3 -5.64 22.46 -13.11
CA GLN A 3 -4.48 22.40 -12.21
C GLN A 3 -4.89 21.86 -10.83
N PHE A 4 -4.04 20.99 -10.28
CA PHE A 4 -4.14 20.45 -8.94
C PHE A 4 -2.84 20.74 -8.20
N ILE A 5 -2.92 21.45 -7.08
CA ILE A 5 -1.76 21.72 -6.22
C ILE A 5 -1.60 20.54 -5.26
N LEU A 6 -0.48 19.84 -5.36
CA LEU A 6 -0.14 18.75 -4.46
C LEU A 6 0.64 19.30 -3.27
N THR A 7 0.15 18.98 -2.07
CA THR A 7 0.85 19.26 -0.81
C THR A 7 1.33 17.95 -0.20
N ASN A 8 2.13 18.04 0.88
CA ASN A 8 2.58 16.84 1.59
C ASN A 8 1.38 15.99 2.09
N ILE A 9 1.45 14.69 1.82
CA ILE A 9 0.47 13.67 2.22
C ILE A 9 1.11 12.80 3.30
N PRO A 10 0.90 13.10 4.60
CA PRO A 10 1.49 12.32 5.68
C PRO A 10 0.82 10.95 5.84
N THR A 11 1.54 9.98 6.36
CA THR A 11 0.99 8.67 6.76
C THR A 11 0.10 8.78 7.99
N SER A 12 -1.14 9.21 7.78
CA SER A 12 -2.13 9.43 8.83
C SER A 12 -3.51 9.55 8.21
N TYR A 13 -4.55 9.50 9.04
CA TYR A 13 -5.92 9.83 8.65
C TYR A 13 -6.01 11.13 7.82
N ASP A 14 -5.37 12.22 8.26
CA ASP A 14 -5.43 13.51 7.55
C ASP A 14 -4.77 13.46 6.17
N GLY A 15 -3.71 12.66 6.00
CA GLY A 15 -3.09 12.47 4.69
C GLY A 15 -3.97 11.67 3.75
N PHE A 16 -4.58 10.58 4.23
CA PHE A 16 -5.56 9.84 3.42
C PHE A 16 -6.79 10.71 3.10
N GLN A 17 -7.23 11.57 4.01
CA GLN A 17 -8.28 12.55 3.74
C GLN A 17 -7.88 13.54 2.63
N LYS A 18 -6.63 14.00 2.59
CA LYS A 18 -6.12 14.82 1.46
C LYS A 18 -6.12 14.04 0.14
N LEU A 19 -5.75 12.77 0.17
CA LEU A 19 -5.79 11.91 -1.02
C LEU A 19 -7.22 11.72 -1.53
N LEU A 20 -8.19 11.54 -0.62
CA LEU A 20 -9.61 11.44 -0.96
C LEU A 20 -10.15 12.74 -1.57
N ARG A 21 -9.80 13.90 -0.98
CA ARG A 21 -10.16 15.21 -1.56
C ARG A 21 -9.60 15.40 -2.96
N LEU A 22 -8.36 14.94 -3.21
CA LEU A 22 -7.78 14.95 -4.54
C LEU A 22 -8.58 14.03 -5.49
N LYS A 23 -8.89 12.81 -5.05
CA LYS A 23 -9.70 11.85 -5.80
C LYS A 23 -11.06 12.44 -6.18
N ASP A 24 -11.78 13.05 -5.25
CA ASP A 24 -13.08 13.67 -5.51
C ASP A 24 -12.96 14.88 -6.46
N ALA A 25 -11.92 15.70 -6.30
CA ALA A 25 -11.66 16.82 -7.21
C ALA A 25 -11.29 16.36 -8.64
N LEU A 26 -10.61 15.22 -8.77
CA LEU A 26 -10.34 14.59 -10.06
C LEU A 26 -11.63 14.09 -10.70
N GLU A 27 -12.49 13.39 -9.94
CA GLU A 27 -13.78 12.89 -10.45
C GLU A 27 -14.69 14.02 -10.90
N SER A 28 -14.84 15.07 -10.09
CA SER A 28 -15.61 16.27 -10.46
C SER A 28 -15.06 16.92 -11.74
N ALA A 29 -13.74 17.04 -11.89
CA ALA A 29 -13.16 17.58 -13.12
C ALA A 29 -13.41 16.67 -14.35
N ILE A 30 -13.41 15.35 -14.17
CA ILE A 30 -13.73 14.39 -15.24
C ILE A 30 -15.19 14.52 -15.66
N GLU A 31 -16.11 14.71 -14.71
CA GLU A 31 -17.53 14.97 -14.98
C GLU A 31 -17.75 16.28 -15.74
N GLU A 32 -16.89 17.27 -15.54
CA GLU A 32 -16.80 18.52 -16.31
C GLU A 32 -16.07 18.37 -17.68
N ASP A 33 -15.93 17.14 -18.19
CA ASP A 33 -15.23 16.75 -19.44
C ASP A 33 -13.76 17.23 -19.52
N GLN A 34 -13.10 17.47 -18.39
CA GLN A 34 -11.68 17.80 -18.36
C GLN A 34 -10.81 16.54 -18.57
N LYS A 35 -9.91 16.59 -19.55
CA LYS A 35 -9.05 15.45 -19.94
C LYS A 35 -7.55 15.65 -19.68
N ASN A 36 -7.16 16.88 -19.37
CA ASN A 36 -5.76 17.29 -19.21
C ASN A 36 -5.55 17.88 -17.82
N PHE A 37 -4.77 17.17 -17.00
CA PHE A 37 -4.52 17.51 -15.60
C PHE A 37 -3.06 17.87 -15.36
N PHE A 38 -2.84 19.06 -14.80
CA PHE A 38 -1.54 19.52 -14.35
C PHE A 38 -1.42 19.32 -12.84
N PHE A 39 -0.41 18.58 -12.41
CA PHE A 39 -0.08 18.38 -11.00
C PHE A 39 1.09 19.26 -10.63
N ASP A 40 0.80 20.35 -9.92
CA ASP A 40 1.79 21.24 -9.37
C ASP A 40 2.39 20.62 -8.10
N MET A 41 3.66 20.25 -8.15
CA MET A 41 4.43 19.67 -7.05
C MET A 41 5.44 20.65 -6.46
N SER A 42 5.40 21.93 -6.84
CA SER A 42 6.36 22.96 -6.42
C SER A 42 6.37 23.21 -4.91
N GLN A 43 5.25 22.98 -4.24
CA GLN A 43 5.10 23.15 -2.79
C GLN A 43 5.57 21.92 -1.98
N ILE A 44 5.94 20.82 -2.64
CA ILE A 44 6.38 19.60 -1.96
C ILE A 44 7.87 19.74 -1.61
N THR A 45 8.15 19.96 -0.33
CA THR A 45 9.53 19.97 0.21
C THR A 45 9.94 18.62 0.83
N TRP A 46 8.96 17.75 1.09
CA TRP A 46 9.12 16.41 1.62
C TRP A 46 7.98 15.51 1.14
N PHE A 47 8.27 14.26 0.82
CA PHE A 47 7.28 13.27 0.39
C PHE A 47 7.60 11.91 0.99
N GLU A 48 6.59 11.21 1.49
CA GLU A 48 6.74 9.85 2.03
C GLU A 48 6.53 8.84 0.89
N GLY A 49 7.61 8.15 0.50
CA GLY A 49 7.66 7.37 -0.75
C GLY A 49 6.61 6.28 -0.87
N HIS A 50 6.26 5.61 0.23
CA HIS A 50 5.25 4.55 0.19
C HIS A 50 3.85 5.09 -0.18
N ILE A 51 3.57 6.39 0.01
CA ILE A 51 2.34 7.04 -0.46
C ILE A 51 2.27 7.09 -2.00
N CYS A 52 3.40 6.95 -2.70
CA CYS A 52 3.41 6.81 -4.16
C CYS A 52 2.58 5.61 -4.64
N ALA A 53 2.43 4.54 -3.84
CA ALA A 53 1.54 3.43 -4.18
C ALA A 53 0.10 3.94 -4.36
N CYS A 54 -0.38 4.72 -3.38
CA CYS A 54 -1.73 5.28 -3.35
C CYS A 54 -1.93 6.37 -4.41
N LEU A 55 -1.08 7.41 -4.39
CA LEU A 55 -1.19 8.51 -5.34
C LEU A 55 -0.94 8.04 -6.78
N GLY A 56 0.14 7.28 -7.00
CA GLY A 56 0.52 6.82 -8.33
C GLY A 56 -0.48 5.80 -8.90
N GLY A 57 -1.03 4.94 -8.04
CA GLY A 57 -2.11 4.05 -8.41
C GLY A 57 -3.38 4.80 -8.81
N LEU A 58 -3.76 5.84 -8.06
CA LEU A 58 -4.92 6.69 -8.37
C LEU A 58 -4.74 7.40 -9.72
N LEU A 59 -3.56 7.97 -9.96
CA LEU A 59 -3.24 8.64 -11.23
C LEU A 59 -3.22 7.65 -12.41
N LYS A 60 -2.64 6.46 -12.23
CA LYS A 60 -2.68 5.40 -13.26
C LYS A 60 -4.09 4.91 -13.52
N TYR A 61 -4.90 4.78 -12.47
CA TYR A 61 -6.29 4.39 -12.59
C TYR A 61 -7.04 5.37 -13.51
N TYR A 62 -6.98 6.66 -13.25
CA TYR A 62 -7.66 7.62 -14.13
C TYR A 62 -7.00 7.76 -15.51
N LYS A 63 -5.66 7.72 -15.61
CA LYS A 63 -4.94 7.77 -16.91
C LYS A 63 -5.33 6.62 -17.83
N ASN A 64 -5.22 5.38 -17.36
CA ASN A 64 -5.41 4.20 -18.20
C ASN A 64 -6.87 3.92 -18.54
N TYR A 65 -7.79 4.23 -17.63
CA TYR A 65 -9.20 3.82 -17.77
C TYR A 65 -10.14 4.96 -18.15
N LYS A 66 -9.77 6.23 -17.93
CA LYS A 66 -10.54 7.40 -18.35
C LYS A 66 -9.85 8.19 -19.48
N GLY A 67 -8.71 7.71 -19.98
CA GLY A 67 -8.00 8.32 -21.10
C GLY A 67 -7.39 9.69 -20.80
N LEU A 68 -7.08 9.95 -19.53
CA LEU A 68 -6.62 11.27 -19.09
C LEU A 68 -5.13 11.44 -19.33
N SER A 69 -4.73 12.67 -19.67
CA SER A 69 -3.33 13.06 -19.75
C SER A 69 -2.94 13.81 -18.47
N ILE A 70 -1.83 13.39 -17.87
CA ILE A 70 -1.29 13.96 -16.63
C ILE A 70 0.08 14.59 -16.91
N TYR A 71 0.32 15.77 -16.34
CA TYR A 71 1.52 16.58 -16.55
C TYR A 71 2.03 17.13 -15.22
N THR A 72 3.32 17.45 -15.15
CA THR A 72 3.94 18.19 -14.05
C THR A 72 5.16 18.93 -14.57
N GLU A 73 5.51 20.07 -13.97
CA GLU A 73 6.75 20.79 -14.28
C GLU A 73 7.89 20.21 -13.43
N LEU A 74 8.67 19.28 -14.01
CA LEU A 74 9.72 18.55 -13.29
C LEU A 74 10.80 19.48 -12.71
N ASP A 75 11.09 20.62 -13.36
CA ASP A 75 12.09 21.58 -12.90
C ASP A 75 11.60 22.44 -11.73
N GLN A 76 10.29 22.48 -11.47
CA GLN A 76 9.72 23.16 -10.32
C GLN A 76 9.65 22.28 -9.06
N ILE A 77 9.87 20.96 -9.20
CA ILE A 77 9.93 20.04 -8.07
C ILE A 77 11.23 20.30 -7.30
N ALA A 78 11.14 20.46 -5.97
CA ALA A 78 12.30 20.61 -5.11
C ALA A 78 13.37 19.53 -5.42
N PRO A 79 14.65 19.88 -5.66
CA PRO A 79 15.63 18.93 -6.20
C PRO A 79 15.79 17.63 -5.41
N LYS A 80 15.69 17.70 -4.08
CA LYS A 80 15.74 16.51 -3.21
C LYS A 80 14.54 15.60 -3.39
N VAL A 81 13.34 16.18 -3.54
CA VAL A 81 12.10 15.43 -3.80
C VAL A 81 12.14 14.83 -5.19
N ARG A 82 12.54 15.60 -6.22
CA ARG A 82 12.70 15.09 -7.58
C ARG A 82 13.66 13.90 -7.62
N SER A 83 14.87 14.06 -7.08
CA SER A 83 15.87 12.98 -7.03
C SER A 83 15.34 11.72 -6.34
N PHE A 84 14.59 11.89 -5.25
CA PHE A 84 13.96 10.79 -4.53
C PHE A 84 12.88 10.07 -5.35
N LEU A 85 11.95 10.83 -5.95
CA LEU A 85 10.87 10.28 -6.77
C LEU A 85 11.37 9.69 -8.10
N SER A 86 12.52 10.15 -8.60
CA SER A 86 13.22 9.48 -9.70
C SER A 86 13.76 8.11 -9.29
N LYS A 87 14.29 7.97 -8.07
CA LYS A 87 14.85 6.70 -7.56
C LYS A 87 13.80 5.63 -7.31
N ASN A 88 12.67 6.03 -6.71
CA ASN A 88 11.56 5.09 -6.50
C ASN A 88 10.77 4.82 -7.79
N GLY A 89 10.97 5.58 -8.87
CA GLY A 89 10.31 5.37 -10.18
C GLY A 89 8.95 6.04 -10.34
N PHE A 90 8.50 6.83 -9.35
CA PHE A 90 7.21 7.53 -9.42
C PHE A 90 7.14 8.53 -10.57
N LEU A 91 8.23 9.25 -10.88
CA LEU A 91 8.23 10.28 -11.93
C LEU A 91 8.13 9.72 -13.36
N SER A 92 8.24 8.40 -13.54
CA SER A 92 7.98 7.76 -14.84
C SER A 92 6.51 7.90 -15.27
N LEU A 93 5.60 8.20 -14.34
CA LEU A 93 4.23 8.62 -14.66
C LEU A 93 4.17 9.90 -15.51
N PHE A 94 5.18 10.75 -15.36
CA PHE A 94 5.32 12.07 -16.00
C PHE A 94 6.46 12.10 -17.02
N GLY A 95 6.93 10.93 -17.47
CA GLY A 95 7.94 10.84 -18.53
C GLY A 95 9.40 10.97 -18.06
N GLN A 96 9.68 10.96 -16.75
CA GLN A 96 11.06 10.91 -16.26
C GLN A 96 11.50 9.49 -15.93
N ASP A 97 12.60 9.05 -16.52
CA ASP A 97 13.16 7.73 -16.28
C ASP A 97 13.63 7.54 -14.83
N ARG A 98 13.53 6.28 -14.37
CA ARG A 98 14.01 5.87 -13.06
C ARG A 98 15.53 5.99 -12.98
N THR A 99 16.03 6.51 -11.86
CA THR A 99 17.46 6.58 -11.56
C THR A 99 17.88 5.54 -10.53
N VAL A 100 19.17 5.20 -10.50
CA VAL A 100 19.72 4.24 -9.52
C VAL A 100 19.64 4.79 -8.09
N ASP A 101 19.18 3.96 -7.15
CA ASP A 101 19.22 4.26 -5.72
C ASP A 101 20.42 3.57 -5.05
N ILE A 102 21.56 4.26 -5.07
CA ILE A 102 22.84 3.75 -4.52
C ILE A 102 22.74 3.46 -3.01
N TYR A 103 21.82 4.12 -2.30
CA TYR A 103 21.68 3.96 -0.85
C TYR A 103 20.66 2.89 -0.44
N GLU A 104 19.93 2.32 -1.41
CA GLU A 104 18.90 1.29 -1.17
C GLU A 104 17.87 1.73 -0.11
N THR A 105 17.43 2.98 -0.20
CA THR A 105 16.45 3.58 0.72
C THR A 105 15.03 3.58 0.14
N THR A 106 14.88 3.24 -1.12
CA THR A 106 13.60 3.17 -1.84
C THR A 106 13.21 1.74 -2.14
N ILE A 107 11.93 1.45 -1.99
CA ILE A 107 11.28 0.29 -2.59
C ILE A 107 10.43 0.83 -3.74
N GLU A 108 10.71 0.36 -4.95
CA GLU A 108 10.20 0.89 -6.21
C GLU A 108 8.67 0.98 -6.26
N PHE A 109 8.16 2.12 -6.73
CA PHE A 109 6.78 2.27 -7.14
C PHE A 109 6.51 1.38 -8.36
N LYS A 110 5.69 0.34 -8.19
CA LYS A 110 5.39 -0.62 -9.25
C LYS A 110 3.91 -0.97 -9.29
N GLY A 111 3.37 -1.03 -10.50
CA GLY A 111 2.08 -1.67 -10.76
C GLY A 111 2.30 -3.13 -11.11
N HIS A 112 1.66 -4.03 -10.37
CA HIS A 112 1.76 -5.47 -10.52
C HIS A 112 0.61 -5.99 -11.36
N ASN A 113 0.94 -6.53 -12.52
CA ASN A 113 -0.06 -7.08 -13.43
C ASN A 113 -0.60 -8.39 -12.86
N ILE A 114 -1.89 -8.40 -12.54
CA ILE A 114 -2.59 -9.54 -11.93
C ILE A 114 -2.60 -10.80 -12.81
N LYS A 115 -2.39 -10.66 -14.12
CA LYS A 115 -2.28 -11.80 -15.06
C LYS A 115 -0.90 -12.46 -15.03
N LYS A 116 0.10 -11.84 -14.38
CA LYS A 116 1.47 -12.34 -14.24
C LYS A 116 1.75 -12.67 -12.77
N SER A 117 1.40 -13.88 -12.34
CA SER A 117 1.41 -14.27 -10.92
C SER A 117 2.78 -14.16 -10.22
N ASP A 118 3.88 -14.27 -10.95
CA ASP A 118 5.22 -14.26 -10.36
C ASP A 118 5.81 -12.85 -10.21
N ASP A 119 5.21 -11.84 -10.85
CA ASP A 119 5.73 -10.46 -10.82
C ASP A 119 5.85 -9.89 -9.40
N PHE A 120 4.84 -10.14 -8.56
CA PHE A 120 4.87 -9.68 -7.17
C PHE A 120 5.79 -10.53 -6.29
N LYS A 121 5.93 -11.83 -6.56
CA LYS A 121 6.84 -12.72 -5.80
C LYS A 121 8.29 -12.32 -6.00
N ASP A 122 8.67 -12.03 -7.23
CA ASP A 122 10.01 -11.55 -7.57
C ASP A 122 10.27 -10.19 -6.92
N TYR A 123 9.28 -9.30 -6.96
CA TYR A 123 9.36 -7.99 -6.33
C TYR A 123 9.60 -8.09 -4.81
N ILE A 124 8.82 -8.87 -4.07
CA ILE A 124 9.04 -9.00 -2.62
C ILE A 124 10.32 -9.78 -2.31
N THR A 125 10.76 -10.70 -3.17
CA THR A 125 12.05 -11.40 -2.98
C THR A 125 13.23 -10.45 -3.15
N LYS A 126 13.15 -9.51 -4.09
CA LYS A 126 14.15 -8.46 -4.30
C LYS A 126 14.28 -7.53 -3.08
N TYR A 127 13.17 -7.02 -2.56
CA TYR A 127 13.18 -5.97 -1.51
C TYR A 127 13.12 -6.51 -0.08
N PHE A 128 12.72 -7.77 0.11
CA PHE A 128 12.62 -8.42 1.42
C PHE A 128 13.43 -9.72 1.46
N SER A 129 14.72 -9.61 1.13
CA SER A 129 15.72 -10.68 1.23
C SER A 129 16.50 -10.61 2.55
N GLN A 130 17.31 -11.65 2.82
CA GLN A 130 18.21 -11.64 3.98
C GLN A 130 19.13 -10.42 3.87
N ASN A 131 19.27 -9.66 4.97
CA ASN A 131 20.07 -8.43 5.04
C ASN A 131 19.55 -7.24 4.20
N SER A 132 18.32 -7.32 3.66
CA SER A 132 17.69 -6.17 3.03
C SER A 132 17.62 -4.99 4.00
N ARG A 133 17.90 -3.79 3.49
CA ARG A 133 18.01 -2.60 4.31
C ARG A 133 16.69 -2.27 5.00
N GLY A 134 16.73 -2.12 6.33
CA GLY A 134 15.57 -1.77 7.13
C GLY A 134 14.69 -2.96 7.54
N LEU A 135 15.06 -4.20 7.22
CA LEU A 135 14.46 -5.37 7.84
C LEU A 135 15.20 -5.74 9.15
N PRO A 136 14.49 -6.08 10.23
CA PRO A 136 15.10 -6.62 11.44
C PRO A 136 15.65 -8.03 11.20
N ASP A 137 16.47 -8.51 12.12
CA ASP A 137 17.02 -9.86 12.06
C ASP A 137 15.92 -10.91 12.19
N MET A 138 15.66 -11.60 11.09
CA MET A 138 14.72 -12.72 11.00
C MET A 138 15.47 -14.00 10.65
N THR A 139 15.05 -15.11 11.26
CA THR A 139 15.46 -16.44 10.78
C THR A 139 14.98 -16.65 9.33
N PRO A 140 15.68 -17.46 8.51
CA PRO A 140 15.27 -17.71 7.13
C PRO A 140 13.83 -18.22 6.98
N ILE A 141 13.38 -19.04 7.93
CA ILE A 141 12.01 -19.55 7.98
C ILE A 141 11.03 -18.38 8.22
N LEU A 142 11.28 -17.54 9.22
CA LEU A 142 10.41 -16.39 9.47
C LEU A 142 10.38 -15.42 8.28
N LEU A 143 11.51 -15.13 7.64
CA LEU A 143 11.56 -14.28 6.45
C LEU A 143 10.72 -14.85 5.30
N LYS A 144 10.73 -16.18 5.13
CA LYS A 144 9.86 -16.88 4.17
C LYS A 144 8.38 -16.64 4.50
N TYR A 145 8.00 -16.76 5.77
CA TYR A 145 6.62 -16.52 6.19
C TYR A 145 6.21 -15.05 6.15
N PHE A 146 7.12 -14.12 6.42
CA PHE A 146 6.90 -12.68 6.27
C PHE A 146 6.58 -12.35 4.79
N ARG A 147 7.40 -12.83 3.85
CA ARG A 147 7.12 -12.70 2.40
C ARG A 147 5.80 -13.37 2.00
N ARG A 148 5.50 -14.55 2.53
CA ARG A 148 4.20 -15.21 2.30
C ARG A 148 3.04 -14.34 2.78
N SER A 149 3.19 -13.66 3.91
CA SER A 149 2.17 -12.76 4.45
C SER A 149 1.93 -11.55 3.54
N LEU A 150 3.00 -10.94 3.00
CA LEU A 150 2.88 -9.89 1.98
C LEU A 150 2.20 -10.40 0.70
N TYR A 151 2.57 -11.61 0.25
CA TYR A 151 1.95 -12.25 -0.90
C TYR A 151 0.46 -12.54 -0.68
N GLU A 152 0.05 -12.95 0.53
CA GLU A 152 -1.35 -13.16 0.88
C GLU A 152 -2.16 -11.84 0.86
N ILE A 153 -1.57 -10.72 1.31
CA ILE A 153 -2.21 -9.40 1.18
C ILE A 153 -2.40 -9.04 -0.30
N TYR A 154 -1.40 -9.30 -1.13
CA TYR A 154 -1.54 -9.13 -2.59
C TYR A 154 -2.61 -10.03 -3.19
N LEU A 155 -2.67 -11.31 -2.80
CA LEU A 155 -3.73 -12.20 -3.27
C LEU A 155 -5.11 -11.72 -2.82
N ASN A 156 -5.24 -11.11 -1.63
CA ASN A 156 -6.51 -10.52 -1.22
C ASN A 156 -6.90 -9.33 -2.11
N ALA A 157 -5.94 -8.47 -2.48
CA ALA A 157 -6.17 -7.41 -3.46
C ALA A 157 -6.57 -7.96 -4.84
N VAL A 158 -5.98 -9.07 -5.29
CA VAL A 158 -6.30 -9.71 -6.59
C VAL A 158 -7.67 -10.42 -6.57
N GLU A 159 -7.90 -11.28 -5.58
CA GLU A 159 -9.07 -12.17 -5.50
C GLU A 159 -10.34 -11.45 -5.02
N HIS A 160 -10.22 -10.45 -4.16
CA HIS A 160 -11.36 -9.83 -3.48
C HIS A 160 -11.74 -8.46 -4.03
N ALA A 161 -10.91 -7.84 -4.87
CA ALA A 161 -11.22 -6.53 -5.40
C ALA A 161 -11.99 -6.57 -6.74
N GLU A 162 -12.24 -7.75 -7.32
CA GLU A 162 -12.75 -7.92 -8.71
C GLU A 162 -11.98 -7.04 -9.71
N THR A 163 -10.74 -6.73 -9.35
CA THR A 163 -9.93 -5.76 -10.05
C THR A 163 -9.52 -6.39 -11.38
N GLN A 164 -9.90 -5.78 -12.49
CA GLN A 164 -9.30 -6.05 -13.81
C GLN A 164 -7.93 -5.37 -13.97
N ARG A 165 -7.36 -4.87 -12.86
CA ARG A 165 -6.37 -3.78 -12.81
C ARG A 165 -5.15 -4.19 -11.99
N ASP A 166 -4.06 -3.49 -12.22
CA ASP A 166 -2.82 -3.68 -11.47
C ASP A 166 -3.02 -3.38 -9.97
N VAL A 167 -2.26 -4.09 -9.12
CA VAL A 167 -2.08 -3.73 -7.71
C VAL A 167 -0.80 -2.92 -7.59
N PHE A 168 -0.83 -1.78 -6.91
CA PHE A 168 0.32 -0.89 -6.80
C PHE A 168 1.05 -1.10 -5.48
N SER A 169 2.37 -1.09 -5.52
CA SER A 169 3.22 -1.14 -4.34
C SER A 169 4.29 -0.07 -4.37
N CYS A 170 4.73 0.37 -3.20
CA CYS A 170 5.87 1.25 -3.02
C CYS A 170 6.30 1.23 -1.56
N GLY A 171 7.57 1.51 -1.29
CA GLY A 171 8.06 1.61 0.09
C GLY A 171 9.24 2.55 0.24
N GLN A 172 9.62 2.79 1.48
CA GLN A 172 10.77 3.61 1.82
C GLN A 172 11.36 3.21 3.17
N PHE A 173 12.68 3.11 3.20
CA PHE A 173 13.44 3.01 4.43
C PHE A 173 13.91 4.40 4.90
N PHE A 174 13.37 4.86 6.02
CA PHE A 174 13.77 6.12 6.66
C PHE A 174 14.87 5.87 7.69
N GLN A 175 16.13 5.88 7.26
CA GLN A 175 17.30 5.62 8.13
C GLN A 175 17.30 6.45 9.42
N LYS A 176 16.97 7.75 9.34
CA LYS A 176 16.95 8.65 10.51
C LYS A 176 15.79 8.36 11.46
N LYS A 177 14.61 8.03 10.91
CA LYS A 177 13.44 7.64 11.71
C LYS A 177 13.56 6.20 12.24
N LYS A 178 14.49 5.41 11.68
CA LYS A 178 14.63 3.97 11.89
C LYS A 178 13.31 3.22 11.65
N ARG A 179 12.64 3.56 10.54
CA ARG A 179 11.36 2.97 10.12
C ARG A 179 11.42 2.56 8.66
N LEU A 180 10.88 1.38 8.34
CA LEU A 180 10.64 0.91 6.98
C LEU A 180 9.13 0.92 6.73
N TYR A 181 8.69 1.62 5.70
CA TYR A 181 7.30 1.63 5.28
C TYR A 181 7.15 0.88 3.97
N PHE A 182 6.09 0.09 3.87
CA PHE A 182 5.67 -0.58 2.65
C PHE A 182 4.16 -0.44 2.49
N CYS A 183 3.73 -0.04 1.30
CA CYS A 183 2.33 0.14 0.98
C CYS A 183 1.98 -0.74 -0.21
N LEU A 184 0.83 -1.40 -0.11
CA LEU A 184 0.15 -2.08 -1.20
C LEU A 184 -1.23 -1.44 -1.34
N THR A 185 -1.67 -1.16 -2.57
CA THR A 185 -3.02 -0.65 -2.81
C THR A 185 -3.59 -1.22 -4.10
N ASP A 186 -4.89 -1.53 -4.07
CA ASP A 186 -5.67 -1.79 -5.26
C ASP A 186 -6.69 -0.68 -5.50
N PHE A 187 -7.37 -0.77 -6.65
CA PHE A 187 -8.48 0.10 -7.03
C PHE A 187 -9.71 -0.72 -7.43
N GLY A 188 -10.09 -1.72 -6.64
CA GLY A 188 -11.29 -2.54 -6.88
C GLY A 188 -12.45 -2.24 -5.94
N ILE A 189 -13.28 -3.24 -5.63
CA ILE A 189 -14.55 -3.07 -4.90
C ILE A 189 -14.41 -2.76 -3.40
N GLY A 190 -13.25 -3.03 -2.81
CA GLY A 190 -12.99 -2.81 -1.38
C GLY A 190 -13.57 -3.88 -0.45
N ILE A 191 -13.22 -3.76 0.84
CA ILE A 191 -13.49 -4.80 1.86
C ILE A 191 -14.99 -4.91 2.16
N LYS A 192 -15.67 -3.80 2.41
CA LYS A 192 -17.10 -3.78 2.78
C LYS A 192 -17.97 -4.43 1.70
N GLU A 193 -17.81 -4.00 0.45
CA GLU A 193 -18.58 -4.55 -0.67
C GLU A 193 -18.29 -6.04 -0.89
N ASN A 194 -17.03 -6.46 -0.76
CA ASN A 194 -16.68 -7.88 -0.85
C ASN A 194 -17.35 -8.72 0.27
N ILE A 195 -17.41 -8.20 1.50
CA ILE A 195 -18.11 -8.86 2.62
C ILE A 195 -19.61 -8.99 2.31
N ILE A 196 -20.25 -7.91 1.85
CA ILE A 196 -21.67 -7.92 1.45
C ILE A 196 -21.90 -8.99 0.36
N LYS A 197 -21.12 -8.97 -0.72
CA LYS A 197 -21.27 -9.92 -1.84
C LYS A 197 -21.04 -11.38 -1.46
N LYS A 198 -20.06 -11.69 -0.60
CA LYS A 198 -19.64 -13.08 -0.35
C LYS A 198 -20.39 -13.75 0.80
N ILE A 199 -20.75 -12.98 1.83
CA ILE A 199 -21.35 -13.51 3.05
C ILE A 199 -22.62 -12.77 3.51
N ASN A 200 -23.13 -11.81 2.71
CA ASN A 200 -24.38 -11.08 2.96
C ASN A 200 -24.44 -10.38 4.32
N LEU A 201 -23.31 -9.83 4.76
CA LEU A 201 -23.17 -9.09 6.01
C LEU A 201 -22.92 -7.61 5.72
N THR A 202 -23.77 -6.73 6.23
CA THR A 202 -23.60 -5.28 6.10
C THR A 202 -23.00 -4.71 7.37
N LEU A 203 -21.88 -4.00 7.23
CA LEU A 203 -21.15 -3.36 8.31
C LEU A 203 -20.79 -1.93 7.91
N GLU A 204 -20.64 -1.05 8.90
CA GLU A 204 -19.99 0.25 8.68
C GLU A 204 -18.57 0.04 8.13
N PRO A 205 -18.05 0.95 7.29
CA PRO A 205 -16.77 0.76 6.59
C PRO A 205 -15.61 0.40 7.51
N GLU A 206 -15.40 1.14 8.59
CA GLU A 206 -14.35 0.85 9.57
C GLU A 206 -14.57 -0.45 10.34
N LYS A 207 -15.83 -0.83 10.58
CA LYS A 207 -16.19 -2.12 11.19
C LYS A 207 -15.99 -3.29 10.24
N ALA A 208 -16.20 -3.08 8.93
CA ALA A 208 -15.94 -4.08 7.90
C ALA A 208 -14.44 -4.40 7.83
N ILE A 209 -13.59 -3.38 7.88
CA ILE A 209 -12.13 -3.55 7.97
C ILE A 209 -11.79 -4.28 9.27
N HIS A 210 -12.33 -3.85 10.40
CA HIS A 210 -12.04 -4.48 11.68
C HIS A 210 -12.45 -5.95 11.73
N TRP A 211 -13.61 -6.29 11.14
CA TRP A 211 -14.09 -7.65 10.98
C TRP A 211 -13.11 -8.49 10.15
N ALA A 212 -12.61 -7.95 9.03
CA ALA A 212 -11.61 -8.63 8.20
C ALA A 212 -10.26 -8.83 8.92
N MET A 213 -9.97 -8.03 9.94
CA MET A 213 -8.75 -8.12 10.77
C MET A 213 -8.88 -9.05 11.99
N GLN A 214 -10.03 -9.68 12.20
CA GLN A 214 -10.21 -10.69 13.25
C GLN A 214 -9.73 -12.06 12.80
N ALA A 215 -9.24 -12.86 13.75
CA ALA A 215 -8.87 -14.23 13.48
C ALA A 215 -10.10 -15.04 12.99
N HIS A 216 -9.87 -15.97 12.07
CA HIS A 216 -10.88 -16.88 11.52
C HIS A 216 -11.98 -16.24 10.65
N ASN A 217 -11.98 -14.92 10.48
CA ASN A 217 -12.83 -14.26 9.51
C ASN A 217 -12.20 -14.31 8.12
N THR A 218 -12.91 -14.91 7.17
CA THR A 218 -12.49 -14.98 5.77
C THR A 218 -13.71 -14.96 4.86
N THR A 219 -13.59 -14.29 3.73
CA THR A 219 -14.59 -14.32 2.65
C THR A 219 -14.35 -15.47 1.66
N ARG A 220 -13.28 -16.26 1.84
CA ARG A 220 -12.95 -17.41 0.98
C ARG A 220 -13.77 -18.64 1.39
N LYS A 221 -14.46 -19.27 0.42
CA LYS A 221 -15.14 -20.56 0.59
C LYS A 221 -14.22 -21.67 0.07
N GLY A 222 -13.77 -22.63 0.90
CA GLY A 222 -12.93 -23.77 0.45
C GLY A 222 -11.96 -24.36 1.49
N LYS A 223 -11.18 -25.39 1.06
CA LYS A 223 -10.27 -26.20 1.92
C LYS A 223 -8.93 -25.53 2.30
N LYS A 224 -8.55 -24.40 1.69
CA LYS A 224 -7.34 -23.65 2.08
C LYS A 224 -7.71 -22.56 3.09
N PRO A 225 -7.31 -22.67 4.38
CA PRO A 225 -7.61 -21.64 5.36
C PRO A 225 -6.90 -20.33 4.95
N GLY A 226 -7.69 -19.31 4.60
CA GLY A 226 -7.19 -17.94 4.44
C GLY A 226 -6.92 -17.29 5.80
N GLY A 227 -6.08 -16.25 5.83
CA GLY A 227 -5.88 -15.39 7.01
C GLY A 227 -4.70 -15.74 7.92
N LEU A 228 -3.94 -16.79 7.61
CA LEU A 228 -2.75 -17.17 8.39
C LEU A 228 -1.63 -16.13 8.27
N GLY A 229 -1.34 -15.63 7.06
CA GLY A 229 -0.29 -14.64 6.83
C GLY A 229 -0.62 -13.28 7.45
N LEU A 230 -1.87 -12.83 7.37
CA LEU A 230 -2.29 -11.58 8.00
C LEU A 230 -2.20 -11.66 9.53
N LYS A 231 -2.53 -12.81 10.12
CA LYS A 231 -2.35 -13.05 11.56
C LYS A 231 -0.88 -12.99 11.95
N LEU A 232 0.00 -13.71 11.25
CA LEU A 232 1.43 -13.71 11.54
C LEU A 232 2.04 -12.31 11.40
N LEU A 233 1.69 -11.60 10.33
CA LEU A 233 2.14 -10.22 10.12
C LEU A 233 1.69 -9.31 11.27
N LYS A 234 0.42 -9.41 11.69
CA LYS A 234 -0.11 -8.64 12.82
C LYS A 234 0.66 -8.92 14.11
N GLU A 235 0.91 -10.19 14.43
CA GLU A 235 1.70 -10.59 15.61
C GLU A 235 3.13 -10.04 15.53
N PHE A 236 3.79 -10.19 14.37
CA PHE A 236 5.13 -9.64 14.14
C PHE A 236 5.16 -8.13 14.35
N ILE A 237 4.21 -7.38 13.76
CA ILE A 237 4.17 -5.92 13.86
C ILE A 237 3.91 -5.45 15.30
N ILE A 238 3.09 -6.16 16.06
CA ILE A 238 2.88 -5.85 17.49
C ILE A 238 4.18 -6.03 18.27
N HIS A 239 4.89 -7.14 18.09
CA HIS A 239 6.14 -7.39 18.80
C HIS A 239 7.29 -6.45 18.39
N ASN A 240 7.30 -6.06 17.11
CA ASN A 240 8.25 -5.11 16.53
C ASN A 240 7.91 -3.66 16.86
N GLU A 241 6.76 -3.35 17.49
CA GLU A 241 6.34 -1.98 17.78
C GLU A 241 6.23 -1.13 16.49
N GLY A 242 5.75 -1.77 15.44
CA GLY A 242 5.42 -1.16 14.15
C GLY A 242 3.97 -0.68 14.09
N MET A 243 3.49 -0.52 12.86
CA MET A 243 2.12 -0.07 12.59
C MET A 243 1.54 -0.77 11.35
N ILE A 244 0.23 -1.04 11.37
CA ILE A 244 -0.53 -1.42 10.17
C ILE A 244 -1.64 -0.38 9.98
N VAL A 245 -1.80 0.13 8.77
CA VAL A 245 -2.94 0.98 8.38
C VAL A 245 -3.68 0.30 7.23
N ILE A 246 -5.00 0.27 7.32
CA ILE A 246 -5.89 -0.18 6.26
C ILE A 246 -6.91 0.91 5.97
N VAL A 247 -7.06 1.25 4.69
CA VAL A 247 -8.09 2.17 4.20
C VAL A 247 -8.89 1.44 3.13
N SER A 248 -10.21 1.43 3.26
CA SER A 248 -11.11 0.84 2.26
C SER A 248 -12.51 1.39 2.43
N ASP A 249 -13.19 1.71 1.31
CA ASP A 249 -14.42 2.49 1.34
C ASP A 249 -14.19 3.79 2.16
N ALA A 250 -15.15 4.24 2.97
CA ALA A 250 -14.96 5.36 3.88
C ALA A 250 -14.27 4.99 5.21
N GLY A 251 -13.70 3.78 5.33
CA GLY A 251 -13.12 3.28 6.58
C GLY A 251 -11.61 3.55 6.71
N TYR A 252 -11.19 3.94 7.91
CA TYR A 252 -9.79 3.97 8.35
C TYR A 252 -9.61 3.04 9.54
N TRP A 253 -8.62 2.15 9.46
CA TRP A 253 -8.24 1.26 10.55
C TRP A 253 -6.73 1.30 10.75
N GLU A 254 -6.29 1.53 11.99
CA GLU A 254 -4.87 1.55 12.34
C GLU A 254 -4.63 0.66 13.55
N LEU A 255 -3.60 -0.20 13.47
CA LEU A 255 -3.02 -0.88 14.60
C LEU A 255 -1.62 -0.32 14.86
N LYS A 256 -1.42 0.21 16.06
CA LYS A 256 -0.14 0.75 16.51
C LYS A 256 0.03 0.52 18.00
N ASN A 257 1.20 0.07 18.44
CA ASN A 257 1.48 -0.23 19.86
C ASN A 257 0.43 -1.19 20.48
N GLY A 258 -0.06 -2.16 19.71
CA GLY A 258 -1.10 -3.09 20.14
C GLY A 258 -2.52 -2.50 20.27
N GLN A 259 -2.70 -1.20 20.00
CA GLN A 259 -3.99 -0.53 20.06
C GLN A 259 -4.58 -0.34 18.67
N VAL A 260 -5.90 -0.53 18.57
CA VAL A 260 -6.65 -0.33 17.33
C VAL A 260 -7.37 1.02 17.39
N THR A 261 -7.16 1.85 16.38
CA THR A 261 -7.92 3.07 16.13
C THR A 261 -8.75 2.90 14.88
N MET A 262 -10.03 3.25 14.95
CA MET A 262 -10.95 3.26 13.81
C MET A 262 -11.51 4.66 13.60
N LYS A 263 -11.55 5.11 12.35
CA LYS A 263 -12.14 6.39 11.96
C LYS A 263 -12.91 6.23 10.66
N HIS A 264 -13.75 7.21 10.36
CA HIS A 264 -14.57 7.27 9.17
C HIS A 264 -14.21 8.52 8.36
N PHE A 265 -14.21 8.42 7.04
CA PHE A 265 -13.99 9.53 6.10
C PHE A 265 -15.32 10.03 5.53
N ASP A 266 -15.38 11.28 5.07
CA ASP A 266 -16.58 11.80 4.38
C ASP A 266 -16.73 11.26 2.95
N SER A 267 -15.70 10.61 2.42
CA SER A 267 -15.65 10.08 1.06
C SER A 267 -14.98 8.71 1.03
N SER A 268 -15.34 7.89 0.05
CA SER A 268 -14.87 6.52 -0.09
C SER A 268 -13.59 6.42 -0.91
N PHE A 269 -12.61 5.68 -0.38
CA PHE A 269 -11.45 5.26 -1.15
C PHE A 269 -11.86 4.17 -2.15
N PRO A 270 -11.54 4.32 -3.45
CA PRO A 270 -11.82 3.29 -4.44
C PRO A 270 -10.79 2.14 -4.30
N GLY A 271 -11.14 1.09 -3.56
CA GLY A 271 -10.32 -0.11 -3.37
C GLY A 271 -9.88 -0.34 -1.93
N THR A 272 -8.67 -0.88 -1.76
CA THR A 272 -8.06 -1.12 -0.44
C THR A 272 -6.61 -0.68 -0.43
N VAL A 273 -6.21 0.04 0.61
CA VAL A 273 -4.82 0.31 0.97
C VAL A 273 -4.45 -0.58 2.15
N VAL A 274 -3.27 -1.22 2.08
CA VAL A 274 -2.61 -1.87 3.22
C VAL A 274 -1.20 -1.32 3.34
N LEU A 275 -0.95 -0.62 4.44
CA LEU A 275 0.32 -0.01 4.75
C LEU A 275 0.89 -0.64 6.01
N ILE A 276 2.17 -0.98 5.95
CA ILE A 276 2.91 -1.60 7.04
C ILE A 276 4.12 -0.73 7.35
N GLU A 277 4.34 -0.46 8.62
CA GLU A 277 5.53 0.17 9.17
C GLU A 277 6.25 -0.84 10.06
N ILE A 278 7.55 -1.01 9.82
CA ILE A 278 8.45 -1.84 10.61
C ILE A 278 9.42 -0.92 11.37
N ASN A 279 9.55 -1.16 12.67
CA ASN A 279 10.58 -0.56 13.50
C ASN A 279 11.93 -1.22 13.20
N THR A 280 12.86 -0.44 12.65
CA THR A 280 14.20 -0.93 12.29
C THR A 280 15.23 -0.58 13.35
N ALA A 281 14.82 0.11 14.43
CA ALA A 281 15.67 0.31 15.61
C ALA A 281 15.66 -0.92 16.53
N ASP A 282 14.76 -1.85 16.27
CA ASP A 282 14.54 -3.03 17.06
C ASP A 282 15.74 -3.98 17.00
N THR A 283 16.20 -4.40 18.17
CA THR A 283 17.34 -5.32 18.34
C THR A 283 16.88 -6.73 18.72
N LYS A 284 15.57 -7.00 18.76
CA LYS A 284 15.01 -8.32 19.03
C LYS A 284 15.25 -9.24 17.83
N SER A 285 15.40 -10.54 18.10
CA SER A 285 15.42 -11.58 17.07
C SER A 285 14.11 -12.37 17.12
N TYR A 286 13.56 -12.67 15.94
CA TYR A 286 12.24 -13.28 15.81
C TYR A 286 12.32 -14.72 15.28
N ARG A 287 11.56 -15.62 15.92
CA ARG A 287 11.40 -17.03 15.52
C ARG A 287 9.96 -17.49 15.73
N LEU A 288 9.55 -18.51 14.99
CA LEU A 288 8.24 -19.16 15.21
C LEU A 288 8.24 -19.93 16.55
N LYS A 289 7.10 -19.91 17.26
CA LYS A 289 6.94 -20.54 18.59
C LYS A 289 6.98 -22.08 18.54
N SER A 290 6.70 -22.68 17.39
CA SER A 290 6.80 -24.11 17.09
C SER A 290 7.02 -24.28 15.58
N ASP A 291 7.70 -25.35 15.17
CA ASP A 291 7.85 -25.70 13.76
C ASP A 291 6.46 -25.89 13.14
N ILE A 292 6.00 -24.89 12.38
CA ILE A 292 4.85 -25.07 11.50
C ILE A 292 5.25 -26.18 10.53
N ASN A 293 4.48 -27.26 10.51
CA ASN A 293 4.77 -28.46 9.73
C ASN A 293 5.09 -28.06 8.27
N PRO A 294 6.24 -28.47 7.70
CA PRO A 294 6.59 -28.17 6.32
C PRO A 294 5.51 -28.55 5.29
N ASN A 295 4.62 -29.48 5.65
CA ASN A 295 3.54 -29.97 4.80
C ASN A 295 2.26 -29.12 4.85
N ASP A 296 2.13 -28.19 5.79
CA ASP A 296 1.05 -27.18 5.80
C ASP A 296 1.36 -26.00 4.83
N ILE A 297 2.38 -26.18 3.96
CA ILE A 297 3.02 -25.14 3.15
C ILE A 297 2.71 -25.28 1.64
N PHE A 298 1.79 -26.16 1.22
CA PHE A 298 1.37 -26.30 -0.19
C PHE A 298 -0.14 -26.22 -0.43
#